data_AF-A0A4D4KLB9-F1
#
_entry.id   AF-A0A4D4KLB9-F1
#
_cell.length_a   1.000
_cell.length_b   1.000
_cell.length_c   1.000
_cell.angle_alpha   90.00
_cell.angle_beta   90.00
_cell.angle_gamma   90.00
#
_symmetry.space_group_name_H-M   'P 1'
#
loop_
_entity.id
_entity.type
_entity.pdbx_description
1 polymer ?
#
loop_
_entity_poly.entity_id
_entity_poly.type
_entity_poly.pdbx_seq_one_letter_code
_entity_poly.pdbx_strand_id
1 'polypeptide(L)' 'MLAVGADGYRALVAYGEIAPGSGNRGVILAVEQDGAPPARLRLVVTGEVTGGRDVNDVVELDVVRVEPTG' A
#
# COMPACT_ATOMS: atom_id res chain seq x y z
N MET A 1 -1.11 6.96 4.36
CA MET A 1 -0.14 6.80 3.26
C MET A 1 -0.91 6.63 1.97
N LEU A 2 -0.57 7.42 0.96
CA LEU A 2 -1.06 7.28 -0.41
C LEU A 2 -0.01 6.52 -1.20
N ALA A 3 -0.43 5.52 -1.97
CA ALA A 3 0.40 4.83 -2.94
C ALA A 3 -0.20 5.00 -4.34
N VAL A 4 0.66 5.26 -5.33
CA VAL A 4 0.24 5.45 -6.73
C VAL A 4 1.03 4.49 -7.63
N GLY A 5 0.29 3.74 -8.44
CA GLY A 5 0.83 2.90 -9.50
C GLY A 5 1.08 3.71 -10.78
N ALA A 6 1.98 3.24 -11.64
CA ALA A 6 2.26 3.89 -12.92
C ALA A 6 1.03 4.01 -13.84
N ASP A 7 0.02 3.16 -13.63
CA ASP A 7 -1.28 3.18 -14.32
C ASP A 7 -2.28 4.21 -13.74
N GLY A 8 -1.88 4.95 -12.70
CA GLY A 8 -2.72 5.92 -12.01
C GLY A 8 -3.66 5.31 -10.98
N TYR A 9 -3.60 4.00 -10.72
CA TYR A 9 -4.33 3.38 -9.62
C TYR A 9 -3.80 3.90 -8.27
N ARG A 10 -4.72 4.18 -7.34
CA ARG A 10 -4.40 4.81 -6.05
C ARG A 10 -5.05 4.05 -4.92
N ALA A 11 -4.26 3.77 -3.90
CA ALA A 11 -4.75 3.23 -2.63
C ALA A 11 -4.32 4.12 -1.47
N LEU A 12 -5.25 4.36 -0.55
CA LEU A 12 -4.96 5.02 0.72
C LEU A 12 -4.98 3.98 1.83
N VAL A 13 -3.94 3.97 2.66
CA VAL A 13 -3.92 3.22 3.91
C VAL A 13 -3.85 4.21 5.07
N ALA A 14 -4.80 4.11 6.00
CA ALA A 14 -4.83 4.98 7.17
C ALA A 14 -3.80 4.53 8.22
N TYR A 15 -3.28 5.47 9.02
CA TYR A 15 -2.32 5.15 10.09
C TYR A 15 -2.91 4.17 11.12
N GLY A 16 -4.19 4.32 11.46
CA GLY A 16 -4.87 3.40 12.39
C GLY A 16 -4.96 1.96 11.87
N GLU A 17 -4.84 1.72 10.57
CA GLU A 17 -4.83 0.35 10.04
C GLU A 17 -3.49 -0.35 10.26
N ILE A 18 -2.39 0.40 10.26
CA ILE A 18 -1.02 -0.15 10.39
C ILE A 18 -0.46 -0.07 11.80
N ALA A 19 -1.02 0.81 12.65
CA ALA A 19 -0.51 1.01 13.99
C ALA A 19 -0.61 -0.29 14.81
N PRO A 20 0.46 -0.72 15.54
CA PRO A 20 0.46 -1.97 16.29
C PRO A 20 -0.62 -2.05 17.39
N GLY A 21 -0.97 -0.91 17.99
CA GLY A 21 -2.05 -0.81 18.98
C GLY A 21 -3.45 -0.67 18.37
N SER A 22 -3.58 -0.77 17.04
CA SER A 22 -4.84 -0.68 16.31
C SER A 22 -4.87 -1.78 15.24
N GLY A 23 -5.36 -1.53 14.02
CA GLY A 23 -5.62 -2.56 13.01
C GLY A 23 -4.45 -3.52 12.71
N ASN A 24 -3.21 -3.15 13.05
CA ASN A 24 -2.00 -3.98 13.00
C ASN A 24 -1.84 -4.76 11.68
N ARG A 25 -2.26 -4.15 10.58
CA ARG A 25 -2.10 -4.71 9.24
C ARG A 25 -0.68 -4.46 8.74
N GLY A 26 -0.08 -5.47 8.14
CA GLY A 26 1.13 -5.33 7.36
C GLY A 26 0.86 -4.57 6.07
N VAL A 27 1.74 -3.61 5.78
CA VAL A 27 1.82 -2.94 4.47
C VAL A 27 3.26 -3.07 4.00
N ILE A 28 3.45 -3.81 2.92
CA ILE A 28 4.76 -4.25 2.46
C ILE A 28 5.01 -3.63 1.09
N LEU A 29 6.10 -2.86 0.96
CA LEU A 29 6.66 -2.55 -0.35
C LEU A 29 7.58 -3.71 -0.74
N ALA A 30 7.10 -4.58 -1.61
CA ALA A 30 7.82 -5.77 -2.03
C ALA A 30 8.98 -5.38 -2.97
N VAL A 31 10.19 -5.59 -2.49
CA VAL A 31 11.45 -5.51 -3.27
C VAL A 31 12.01 -6.88 -3.64
N GLU A 32 11.41 -7.93 -3.08
CA GLU A 32 11.66 -9.33 -3.40
C GLU A 32 10.32 -10.06 -3.34
N GLN A 33 10.11 -11.00 -4.27
CA GLN A 33 8.99 -11.92 -4.30
C GLN A 33 9.51 -13.30 -4.71
N ASP A 34 9.20 -14.32 -3.92
CA ASP A 34 9.59 -15.71 -4.17
C ASP A 34 11.11 -15.90 -4.40
N GLY A 35 11.95 -15.17 -3.66
CA GLY A 35 13.41 -15.29 -3.74
C GLY A 35 14.06 -14.47 -4.87
N ALA A 36 13.28 -13.68 -5.62
CA ALA A 36 13.79 -12.85 -6.72
C ALA A 36 13.24 -11.42 -6.65
N PRO A 37 13.96 -10.40 -7.15
CA PRO A 37 13.41 -9.07 -7.30
C PRO A 37 12.19 -9.10 -8.24
N PRO A 38 11.07 -8.43 -7.89
CA PRO A 38 9.93 -8.36 -8.77
C PRO A 38 10.26 -7.48 -9.99
N ALA A 39 9.58 -7.73 -11.11
CA ALA A 39 9.81 -6.97 -12.34
C ALA A 39 9.51 -5.47 -12.16
N ARG A 40 8.56 -5.13 -11.28
CA ARG A 40 8.18 -3.76 -10.88
C ARG A 40 7.83 -3.75 -9.39
N LEU A 41 8.03 -2.63 -8.71
CA LEU A 41 7.71 -2.50 -7.29
C LEU A 41 6.21 -2.72 -7.05
N ARG A 42 5.86 -3.37 -5.95
CA ARG A 42 4.47 -3.62 -5.58
C ARG A 42 4.23 -3.31 -4.12
N LEU A 43 3.13 -2.63 -3.81
CA LEU A 43 2.61 -2.50 -2.46
C LEU A 43 1.59 -3.61 -2.21
N VAL A 44 1.75 -4.35 -1.11
CA VAL A 44 0.83 -5.38 -0.67
C VAL A 44 0.27 -5.02 0.70
N VAL A 45 -1.05 -5.07 0.86
CA VAL A 45 -1.72 -4.93 2.15
C VAL A 45 -2.12 -6.32 2.65
N THR A 46 -1.52 -6.76 3.75
CA THR A 46 -1.76 -8.10 4.28
C THR A 46 -3.16 -8.25 4.86
N GLY A 47 -3.74 -9.45 4.75
CA GLY A 47 -5.04 -9.76 5.34
C GLY A 47 -6.24 -9.31 4.51
N GLU A 48 -6.01 -8.73 3.33
CA GLU A 48 -7.06 -8.46 2.36
C GLU A 48 -7.48 -9.74 1.63
N VAL A 49 -8.78 -10.01 1.55
CA VAL A 49 -9.30 -11.21 0.87
C VAL A 49 -9.13 -11.10 -0.64
N THR A 50 -9.30 -9.90 -1.20
CA THR A 50 -9.27 -9.66 -2.64
C THR A 50 -7.97 -9.02 -3.13
N GLY A 51 -7.11 -8.55 -2.22
CA GLY A 51 -5.98 -7.68 -2.57
C GLY A 51 -6.43 -6.36 -3.21
N GLY A 52 -7.67 -5.92 -2.98
CA GLY A 52 -8.27 -4.77 -3.66
C GLY A 52 -7.62 -3.42 -3.36
N ARG A 53 -6.54 -3.39 -2.56
CA ARG A 53 -5.73 -2.21 -2.22
C ARG A 53 -4.25 -2.40 -2.52
N ASP A 54 -3.89 -3.53 -3.11
CA ASP A 54 -2.54 -3.74 -3.62
C ASP A 54 -2.31 -2.80 -4.79
N VAL A 55 -1.15 -2.15 -4.80
CA VAL A 55 -0.75 -1.24 -5.87
C VAL A 55 0.38 -1.89 -6.63
N ASN A 56 0.18 -2.16 -7.91
CA ASN A 56 1.22 -2.66 -8.80
C ASN A 56 2.00 -1.50 -9.39
N ASP A 57 3.26 -1.73 -9.70
CA ASP A 57 4.13 -0.76 -10.37
C ASP A 57 4.18 0.60 -9.63
N VAL A 58 4.49 0.55 -8.34
CA VAL A 58 4.47 1.72 -7.46
C VAL A 58 5.52 2.73 -7.91
N VAL A 59 5.07 3.95 -8.21
CA VAL A 59 5.91 5.08 -8.63
C VAL A 59 5.92 6.22 -7.62
N GLU A 60 4.95 6.26 -6.70
CA GLU A 60 4.83 7.29 -5.69
C GLU A 60 4.33 6.71 -4.36
N LEU A 61 4.92 7.19 -3.26
CA LEU A 61 4.51 6.88 -1.89
C LEU A 61 4.58 8.14 -1.04
N ASP A 62 3.43 8.61 -0.58
CA ASP A 62 3.33 9.85 0.18
C ASP A 62 2.64 9.67 1.53
N VAL A 63 3.19 10.32 2.55
CA VAL A 63 2.50 10.52 3.83
C VAL A 63 1.66 11.79 3.73
N VAL A 64 0.38 11.60 3.42
CA VAL A 64 -0.59 12.68 3.30
C VAL A 64 -1.44 12.84 4.56
N ARG A 65 -1.80 14.08 4.86
CA ARG A 65 -2.96 14.38 5.71
C ARG A 65 -4.17 14.49 4.78
N VAL A 66 -5.16 13.64 4.98
CA VAL A 66 -6.45 13.73 4.28
C VAL A 66 -7.41 14.45 5.22
N GLU A 67 -7.84 15.64 4.82
CA GLU A 67 -8.91 16.33 5.54
C GLU A 67 -10.25 15.74 5.12
N PRO A 68 -11.23 15.61 6.04
CA PRO A 68 -12.58 15.23 5.66
C PRO A 68 -13.11 16.29 4.71
N THR A 69 -13.53 15.89 3.52
CA THR A 69 -14.38 16.74 2.69
C THR A 69 -15.71 16.85 3.40
N GLY A 70 -16.02 18.07 3.88
CA GLY A 70 -17.29 18.40 4.52
C GLY A 70 -18.49 18.27 3.61
#